data_AF-A0A1H8CDW6-F1
#
_entry.id   AF-A0A1H8CDW6-F1
#
_cell.length_a   1.000
_cell.length_b   1.000
_cell.length_c   1.000
_cell.angle_alpha   90.00
_cell.angle_beta   90.00
_cell.angle_gamma   90.00
#
_symmetry.space_group_name_H-M   'P 1'
#
loop_
_entity.id
_entity.type
_entity.pdbx_description
1 polymer ?
#
loop_
_entity_poly.entity_id
_entity_poly.type
_entity_poly.pdbx_seq_one_letter_code
_entity_poly.pdbx_strand_id
1 'polypeptide(L)'
;MKGVVYKCTFSDGKVYIGKSVHVYQRMKEHINKINGPSNPGFYDAYKRLGEPEVEILFEKDFTNLLEREVTLSSMERYFINIYDATNPECGYNKRNTSPFTPGAKKIIDEKINEITQNLLDERLKDYEVIKEKLLNKKELLNPAELFFIKEKFREKNAFQNAIDHFDFYNYENNSDYDLEFLIDDALRFIKHIIETDTEKEVEDYINNNADLVFGNINDNTILKINQLGEIVKEYQSLNEVCEELNIVRPDNIRYVLRGRQKMAYNHYWMYKKDYEEKKKHLEKDLFN
;
A
#
# COMPACT_ATOMS: atom_id res chain seq x y z
N MET A 1 13.07 -1.28 -7.36
CA MET A 1 12.95 -2.19 -6.19
C MET A 1 12.59 -3.58 -6.67
N LYS A 2 13.31 -4.61 -6.22
CA LYS A 2 13.12 -5.99 -6.66
C LYS A 2 11.95 -6.65 -5.93
N GLY A 3 11.12 -7.42 -6.64
CA GLY A 3 10.04 -8.20 -6.08
C GLY A 3 10.06 -9.64 -6.57
N VAL A 4 9.79 -10.59 -5.68
CA VAL A 4 9.92 -12.02 -5.95
C VAL A 4 8.71 -12.80 -5.43
N VAL A 5 8.23 -13.77 -6.20
CA VAL A 5 7.37 -14.87 -5.74
C VAL A 5 8.17 -16.16 -5.79
N TYR A 6 8.17 -16.89 -4.68
CA TYR A 6 8.91 -18.13 -4.51
C TYR A 6 7.98 -19.29 -4.13
N LYS A 7 8.44 -20.50 -4.44
CA LYS A 7 7.84 -21.77 -4.03
C LYS A 7 8.82 -22.50 -3.13
N CYS A 8 8.31 -23.04 -2.04
CA CYS A 8 9.02 -23.96 -1.17
C CYS A 8 8.40 -25.35 -1.33
N THR A 9 9.19 -26.34 -1.71
CA THR A 9 8.76 -27.74 -1.80
C THR A 9 9.36 -28.52 -0.64
N PHE A 10 8.52 -29.12 0.19
CA PHE A 10 8.96 -29.98 1.29
C PHE A 10 9.15 -31.42 0.84
N SER A 11 9.82 -32.22 1.67
CA SER A 11 10.13 -33.64 1.39
C SER A 11 8.90 -34.53 1.21
N ASP A 12 7.72 -34.13 1.68
CA ASP A 12 6.45 -34.82 1.41
C ASP A 12 5.78 -34.41 0.10
N GLY A 13 6.47 -33.64 -0.75
CA GLY A 13 6.01 -33.18 -2.05
C GLY A 13 5.03 -32.01 -2.01
N LYS A 14 4.59 -31.60 -0.81
CA LYS A 14 3.67 -30.48 -0.63
C LYS A 14 4.41 -29.15 -0.75
N VAL A 15 3.69 -28.13 -1.22
CA VAL A 15 4.27 -26.83 -1.52
C VAL A 15 3.77 -25.70 -0.62
N TYR A 16 4.57 -24.66 -0.50
CA TYR A 16 4.17 -23.37 0.04
C TYR A 16 4.57 -22.28 -0.96
N ILE A 17 3.66 -21.35 -1.25
CA ILE A 17 3.91 -20.19 -2.10
C ILE A 17 3.99 -18.94 -1.24
N GLY A 18 5.00 -18.11 -1.47
CA GLY A 18 5.12 -16.82 -0.80
C GLY A 18 5.71 -15.75 -1.71
N LYS A 19 5.52 -14.49 -1.34
CA LYS A 19 6.20 -13.34 -1.94
C LYS A 19 7.18 -12.67 -0.97
N SER A 20 8.21 -12.02 -1.50
CA SER A 20 9.15 -11.21 -0.74
C SER A 20 9.98 -10.30 -1.63
N VAL A 21 10.57 -9.27 -1.03
CA VAL A 21 11.67 -8.48 -1.61
C VAL A 21 13.05 -9.06 -1.26
N HIS A 22 13.11 -9.86 -0.18
CA HIS A 22 14.33 -10.48 0.36
C HIS A 22 14.04 -11.93 0.79
N VAL A 23 14.04 -12.86 -0.17
CA VAL A 23 13.65 -14.26 0.05
C VAL A 23 14.43 -14.92 1.20
N TYR A 24 15.75 -14.73 1.27
CA TYR A 24 16.58 -15.33 2.32
C TYR A 24 16.21 -14.83 3.73
N GLN A 25 15.93 -13.54 3.89
CA GLN A 25 15.49 -12.99 5.17
C GLN A 25 14.10 -13.51 5.53
N ARG A 26 13.20 -13.59 4.55
CA ARG A 26 11.86 -14.16 4.73
C ARG A 26 11.89 -15.62 5.18
N MET A 27 12.83 -16.42 4.67
CA MET A 27 13.01 -17.80 5.14
C MET A 27 13.41 -17.86 6.62
N LYS A 28 14.29 -16.96 7.08
CA LYS A 28 14.64 -16.85 8.50
C LYS A 28 13.44 -16.45 9.38
N GLU A 29 12.60 -15.55 8.88
CA GLU A 29 11.38 -15.13 9.59
C GLU A 29 10.40 -16.27 9.76
N HIS A 30 10.18 -17.07 8.72
CA HIS A 30 9.25 -18.20 8.75
C HIS A 30 9.62 -19.25 9.81
N ILE A 31 10.90 -19.42 10.11
CA ILE A 31 11.39 -20.43 11.06
C ILE A 31 11.67 -19.84 12.46
N ASN A 32 11.56 -18.52 12.61
CA ASN A 32 11.75 -17.84 13.88
C ASN A 32 10.61 -18.23 14.84
N LYS A 33 10.93 -18.57 16.09
CA LYS A 33 9.94 -18.97 17.11
C LYS A 33 8.92 -17.87 17.45
N ILE A 34 9.24 -16.61 17.19
CA ILE A 34 8.37 -15.45 17.42
C ILE A 34 7.42 -15.26 16.24
N ASN A 35 7.94 -15.23 15.01
CA ASN A 35 7.17 -14.86 13.81
C ASN A 35 6.60 -16.06 13.04
N GLY A 36 7.27 -17.22 13.09
CA GLY A 36 6.86 -18.45 12.44
C GLY A 36 5.45 -18.92 12.80
N PRO A 37 5.03 -18.88 14.09
CA PRO A 37 3.66 -19.23 14.47
C PRO A 37 2.55 -18.41 13.78
N SER A 38 2.86 -17.22 13.26
CA SER A 38 1.92 -16.40 12.48
C SER A 38 1.59 -17.00 11.10
N ASN A 39 2.44 -17.92 10.61
CA ASN A 39 2.21 -18.72 9.42
C ASN A 39 2.32 -20.21 9.74
N PRO A 40 1.31 -20.76 10.45
CA PRO A 40 1.43 -22.09 11.06
C PRO A 40 1.63 -23.20 10.04
N GLY A 41 1.09 -23.06 8.81
CA GLY A 41 1.25 -24.05 7.76
C GLY A 41 2.73 -24.30 7.39
N PHE A 42 3.46 -23.23 7.08
CA PHE A 42 4.88 -23.33 6.77
C PHE A 42 5.71 -23.73 8.00
N TYR A 43 5.46 -23.08 9.14
CA TYR A 43 6.24 -23.30 10.37
C TYR A 43 6.13 -24.74 10.88
N ASP A 44 4.93 -25.31 10.87
CA ASP A 44 4.69 -26.70 11.28
C ASP A 44 5.32 -27.69 10.29
N ALA A 45 5.25 -27.40 8.99
CA ALA A 45 5.91 -28.18 7.95
C ALA A 45 7.43 -28.20 8.16
N TYR A 46 8.04 -27.04 8.36
CA TYR A 46 9.47 -26.91 8.62
C TYR A 46 9.91 -27.68 9.87
N LYS A 47 9.17 -27.55 10.98
CA LYS A 47 9.48 -28.31 12.21
C LYS A 47 9.41 -29.82 12.01
N ARG A 48 8.51 -30.30 11.16
CA ARG A 48 8.26 -31.73 10.92
C ARG A 48 9.20 -32.32 9.88
N LEU A 49 9.50 -31.58 8.81
CA LEU A 49 10.12 -32.08 7.60
C LEU A 49 11.51 -31.49 7.31
N GLY A 50 11.88 -30.42 8.01
CA GLY A 50 13.16 -29.72 7.81
C GLY A 50 13.13 -28.71 6.68
N GLU A 51 14.31 -28.44 6.11
CA GLU A 51 14.51 -27.44 5.08
C GLU A 51 13.81 -27.82 3.76
N PRO A 52 12.99 -26.92 3.17
CA PRO A 52 12.42 -27.14 1.86
C PRO A 52 13.41 -26.75 0.74
N GLU A 53 13.17 -27.27 -0.46
CA GLU A 53 13.77 -26.73 -1.68
C GLU A 53 13.06 -25.42 -2.06
N VAL A 54 13.83 -24.39 -2.42
CA VAL A 54 13.30 -23.05 -2.76
C VAL A 54 13.51 -22.76 -4.24
N GLU A 55 12.42 -22.46 -4.94
CA GLU A 55 12.40 -22.10 -6.36
C GLU A 55 11.83 -20.69 -6.53
N ILE A 56 12.43 -19.87 -7.40
CA ILE A 56 11.88 -18.57 -7.79
C ILE A 56 10.92 -18.76 -8.97
N LEU A 57 9.64 -18.44 -8.76
CA LEU A 57 8.60 -18.58 -9.78
C LEU A 57 8.36 -17.31 -10.59
N PHE A 58 8.60 -16.16 -9.98
CA PHE A 58 8.46 -14.85 -10.62
C PHE A 58 9.40 -13.84 -9.98
N GLU A 59 10.05 -13.04 -10.82
CA GLU A 59 10.97 -11.99 -10.41
C GLU A 59 10.82 -10.79 -11.35
N LYS A 60 10.70 -9.59 -10.77
CA LYS A 60 10.60 -8.33 -11.52
C LYS A 60 11.15 -7.15 -10.72
N ASP A 61 11.74 -6.19 -11.42
CA ASP A 61 12.05 -4.87 -10.88
C ASP A 61 10.88 -3.89 -11.08
N PHE A 62 10.58 -3.14 -10.03
CA PHE A 62 9.48 -2.17 -9.98
C PHE A 62 9.97 -0.76 -9.72
N THR A 63 9.25 0.21 -10.26
CA THR A 63 9.52 1.64 -10.07
C THR A 63 8.82 2.21 -8.83
N ASN A 64 7.74 1.58 -8.38
CA ASN A 64 6.94 2.03 -7.24
C ASN A 64 6.39 0.83 -6.42
N LEU A 65 6.14 1.09 -5.13
CA LEU A 65 5.68 0.09 -4.15
C LEU A 65 4.32 -0.51 -4.50
N LEU A 66 3.39 0.32 -4.99
CA LEU A 66 2.03 -0.11 -5.28
C LEU A 66 2.01 -1.14 -6.41
N GLU A 67 2.70 -0.84 -7.51
CA GLU A 67 2.82 -1.77 -8.64
C GLU A 67 3.48 -3.07 -8.20
N ARG A 68 4.53 -2.99 -7.38
CA ARG A 68 5.19 -4.16 -6.79
C ARG A 68 4.18 -5.00 -6.03
N GLU A 69 3.48 -4.42 -5.07
CA GLU A 69 2.60 -5.15 -4.17
C GLU A 69 1.40 -5.76 -4.89
N VAL A 70 0.77 -5.01 -5.81
CA VAL A 70 -0.34 -5.49 -6.64
C VAL A 70 0.12 -6.63 -7.55
N THR A 71 1.28 -6.49 -8.18
CA THR A 71 1.82 -7.51 -9.09
C THR A 71 2.21 -8.77 -8.31
N LEU A 72 2.96 -8.64 -7.22
CA LEU A 72 3.38 -9.79 -6.42
C LEU A 72 2.20 -10.51 -5.78
N SER A 73 1.19 -9.78 -5.28
CA SER A 73 -0.04 -10.40 -4.76
C SER A 73 -0.83 -11.16 -5.82
N SER A 74 -0.88 -10.62 -7.04
CA SER A 74 -1.54 -11.28 -8.18
C SER A 74 -0.80 -12.55 -8.58
N MET A 75 0.53 -12.49 -8.67
CA MET A 75 1.37 -13.63 -9.03
C MET A 75 1.40 -14.70 -7.94
N GLU A 76 1.51 -14.32 -6.66
CA GLU A 76 1.43 -15.25 -5.52
C GLU A 76 0.13 -16.06 -5.58
N ARG A 77 -1.01 -15.41 -5.82
CA ARG A 77 -2.29 -16.11 -5.98
C ARG A 77 -2.31 -17.01 -7.19
N TYR A 78 -1.85 -16.53 -8.34
CA TYR A 78 -1.79 -17.32 -9.57
C TYR A 78 -1.08 -18.66 -9.32
N PHE A 79 0.06 -18.63 -8.62
CA PHE A 79 0.79 -19.83 -8.27
C PHE A 79 0.14 -20.64 -7.13
N ILE A 80 -0.44 -20.02 -6.10
CA ILE A 80 -1.22 -20.75 -5.09
C ILE A 80 -2.30 -21.60 -5.77
N ASN A 81 -2.99 -21.06 -6.77
CA ASN A 81 -4.04 -21.77 -7.51
C ASN A 81 -3.49 -22.88 -8.40
N ILE A 82 -2.41 -22.62 -9.15
CA ILE A 82 -1.82 -23.63 -10.06
C ILE A 82 -1.30 -24.84 -9.30
N TYR A 83 -0.71 -24.61 -8.12
CA TYR A 83 -0.17 -25.68 -7.30
C TYR A 83 -1.15 -26.24 -6.27
N ASP A 84 -2.40 -25.76 -6.27
CA ASP A 84 -3.41 -26.09 -5.26
C ASP A 84 -2.87 -25.98 -3.83
N ALA A 85 -2.05 -24.95 -3.57
CA ALA A 85 -1.21 -24.87 -2.37
C ALA A 85 -2.03 -24.67 -1.07
N THR A 86 -3.33 -24.43 -1.19
CA THR A 86 -4.28 -24.37 -0.05
C THR A 86 -4.91 -25.71 0.31
N ASN A 87 -4.89 -26.67 -0.61
CA ASN A 87 -5.37 -28.02 -0.35
C ASN A 87 -4.37 -28.72 0.58
N PRO A 88 -4.79 -29.21 1.76
CA PRO A 88 -3.88 -29.88 2.70
C PRO A 88 -3.14 -31.10 2.12
N GLU A 89 -3.65 -31.72 1.05
CA GLU A 89 -2.98 -32.81 0.35
C GLU A 89 -1.86 -32.33 -0.59
N CYS A 90 -1.90 -31.07 -1.02
CA CYS A 90 -0.99 -30.50 -2.03
C CYS A 90 -0.10 -29.38 -1.47
N GLY A 91 -0.48 -28.70 -0.39
CA GLY A 91 0.27 -27.56 0.13
C GLY A 91 -0.07 -27.08 1.54
N TYR A 92 0.63 -26.00 1.93
CA TYR A 92 0.65 -25.46 3.28
C TYR A 92 0.09 -24.03 3.41
N ASN A 93 -0.33 -23.40 2.32
CA ASN A 93 -0.93 -22.06 2.37
C ASN A 93 -2.30 -22.15 3.08
N LYS A 94 -2.53 -21.36 4.14
CA LYS A 94 -3.75 -21.44 4.95
C LYS A 94 -4.92 -20.59 4.44
N ARG A 95 -4.68 -19.63 3.54
CA ARG A 95 -5.70 -18.72 3.01
C ARG A 95 -5.59 -18.63 1.50
N ASN A 96 -6.74 -18.66 0.82
CA ASN A 96 -6.87 -17.98 -0.46
C ASN A 96 -6.77 -16.48 -0.16
N THR A 97 -5.63 -15.85 -0.47
CA THR A 97 -5.55 -14.39 -0.44
C THR A 97 -6.52 -13.87 -1.51
N SER A 98 -7.62 -13.21 -1.14
CA SER A 98 -8.61 -12.71 -2.12
C SER A 98 -7.97 -11.70 -3.09
N PRO A 99 -8.40 -11.60 -4.37
CA PRO A 99 -7.94 -10.57 -5.29
C PRO A 99 -7.96 -9.18 -4.70
N PHE A 100 -6.84 -8.49 -4.86
CA PHE A 100 -6.85 -7.04 -4.83
C PHE A 100 -7.69 -6.60 -6.03
N THR A 101 -8.92 -6.22 -5.76
CA THR A 101 -9.77 -5.57 -6.76
C THR A 101 -9.26 -4.14 -6.99
N PRO A 102 -9.56 -3.51 -8.15
CA PRO A 102 -9.25 -2.11 -8.38
C PRO A 102 -9.77 -1.15 -7.27
N GLY A 103 -10.81 -1.58 -6.54
CA GLY A 103 -11.35 -0.88 -5.37
C GLY A 103 -10.45 -0.92 -4.13
N ALA A 104 -9.83 -2.07 -3.84
CA ALA A 104 -8.83 -2.20 -2.79
C ALA A 104 -7.61 -1.31 -3.04
N LYS A 105 -7.21 -1.17 -4.31
CA LYS A 105 -6.13 -0.27 -4.74
C LYS A 105 -6.42 1.18 -4.37
N LYS A 106 -7.62 1.69 -4.70
CA LYS A 106 -8.01 3.08 -4.39
C LYS A 106 -8.01 3.38 -2.89
N ILE A 107 -8.54 2.47 -2.06
CA ILE A 107 -8.59 2.63 -0.60
C ILE A 107 -7.18 2.68 0.00
N ILE A 108 -6.28 1.85 -0.53
CA ILE A 108 -4.87 1.89 -0.12
C ILE A 108 -4.18 3.15 -0.56
N ASP A 109 -4.40 3.57 -1.81
CA ASP A 109 -3.83 4.81 -2.33
C ASP A 109 -4.27 5.99 -1.47
N GLU A 110 -5.55 6.07 -1.11
CA GLU A 110 -6.08 7.09 -0.20
C GLU A 110 -5.42 7.03 1.18
N LYS A 111 -5.24 5.84 1.77
CA LYS A 111 -4.64 5.67 3.09
C LYS A 111 -3.13 5.97 3.10
N ILE A 112 -2.40 5.56 2.06
CA ILE A 112 -0.97 5.89 1.90
C ILE A 112 -0.82 7.40 1.70
N ASN A 113 -1.67 8.00 0.86
CA ASN A 113 -1.67 9.44 0.65
C ASN A 113 -2.01 10.20 1.94
N GLU A 114 -2.97 9.74 2.73
CA GLU A 114 -3.32 10.33 4.02
C GLU A 114 -2.13 10.31 5.00
N ILE A 115 -1.47 9.15 5.15
CA ILE A 115 -0.28 9.01 6.01
C ILE A 115 0.84 9.94 5.51
N THR A 116 1.09 9.93 4.21
CA THR A 116 2.15 10.74 3.58
C THR A 116 1.87 12.22 3.79
N GLN A 117 0.63 12.68 3.54
CA GLN A 117 0.30 14.08 3.68
C GLN A 117 0.30 14.56 5.13
N ASN A 118 -0.18 13.75 6.07
CA ASN A 118 -0.09 14.12 7.49
C ASN A 118 1.36 14.34 7.94
N LEU A 119 2.29 13.49 7.47
CA LEU A 119 3.72 13.64 7.76
C LEU A 119 4.34 14.84 7.04
N LEU A 120 3.97 15.07 5.77
CA LEU A 120 4.44 16.23 5.02
C LEU A 120 3.95 17.54 5.62
N ASP A 121 2.68 17.64 6.00
CA ASP A 121 2.09 18.82 6.63
C ASP A 121 2.80 19.16 7.94
N GLU A 122 3.15 18.15 8.75
CA GLU A 122 3.91 18.34 9.98
C GLU A 122 5.33 18.86 9.68
N ARG A 123 6.02 18.26 8.70
CA ARG A 123 7.44 18.56 8.40
C ARG A 123 7.65 19.83 7.58
N LEU A 124 6.70 20.18 6.73
CA LEU A 124 6.74 21.38 5.91
C LEU A 124 6.24 22.61 6.66
N LYS A 125 5.69 22.45 7.89
CA LYS A 125 5.18 23.57 8.67
C LYS A 125 6.21 24.68 8.88
N ASP A 126 7.41 24.33 9.34
CA ASP A 126 8.48 25.30 9.56
C ASP A 126 9.04 25.83 8.23
N TYR A 127 9.11 24.96 7.20
CA TYR A 127 9.51 25.34 5.85
C TYR A 127 8.60 26.42 5.26
N GLU A 128 7.27 26.26 5.31
CA GLU A 128 6.33 27.22 4.72
C GLU A 128 6.33 28.55 5.46
N VAL A 129 6.51 28.55 6.79
CA VAL A 129 6.69 29.78 7.57
C VAL A 129 7.93 30.53 7.12
N ILE A 130 9.05 29.82 6.94
CA ILE A 130 10.32 30.41 6.56
C ILE A 130 10.29 30.90 5.10
N LYS A 131 9.73 30.12 4.19
CA LYS A 131 9.54 30.51 2.79
C LYS A 131 8.71 31.78 2.67
N GLU A 132 7.60 31.88 3.40
CA GLU A 132 6.75 33.07 3.44
C GLU A 132 7.54 34.30 3.94
N LYS A 133 8.32 34.14 5.00
CA LYS A 133 9.18 35.21 5.53
C LYS A 133 10.22 35.66 4.52
N LEU A 134 10.90 34.72 3.88
CA LEU A 134 12.02 35.04 3.01
C LEU A 134 11.59 35.59 1.64
N LEU A 135 10.63 34.94 0.98
CA LEU A 135 10.27 35.28 -0.40
C LEU A 135 9.19 36.37 -0.48
N ASN A 136 8.25 36.39 0.46
CA ASN A 136 7.09 37.28 0.37
C ASN A 136 7.21 38.50 1.30
N LYS A 137 7.57 38.27 2.57
CA LYS A 137 7.60 39.35 3.58
C LYS A 137 8.96 40.04 3.73
N LYS A 138 10.03 39.41 3.24
CA LYS A 138 11.42 39.85 3.42
C LYS A 138 11.78 40.10 4.88
N GLU A 139 11.33 39.19 5.75
CA GLU A 139 11.53 39.24 7.19
C GLU A 139 12.78 38.46 7.62
N LEU A 140 13.41 38.90 8.70
CA LEU A 140 14.52 38.18 9.32
C LEU A 140 14.03 36.89 9.99
N LEU A 141 14.86 35.86 9.90
CA LEU A 141 14.62 34.58 10.56
C LEU A 141 15.06 34.63 12.02
N ASN A 142 14.28 33.98 12.88
CA ASN A 142 14.67 33.79 14.27
C ASN A 142 15.76 32.69 14.39
N PRO A 143 16.43 32.55 15.55
CA PRO A 143 17.50 31.57 15.72
C PRO A 143 17.11 30.11 15.45
N ALA A 144 15.87 29.71 15.75
CA ALA A 144 15.39 28.35 15.50
C ALA A 144 15.16 28.10 14.00
N GLU A 145 14.58 29.08 13.30
CA GLU A 145 14.37 29.04 11.84
C GLU A 145 15.70 28.99 11.07
N LEU A 146 16.68 29.80 11.51
CA LEU A 146 18.05 29.77 11.00
C LEU A 146 18.72 28.41 11.19
N PHE A 147 18.55 27.82 12.38
CA PHE A 147 19.10 26.51 12.69
C PHE A 147 18.48 25.44 11.79
N PHE A 148 17.16 25.43 11.65
CA PHE A 148 16.44 24.52 10.77
C PHE A 148 16.97 24.57 9.33
N ILE A 149 17.05 25.77 8.74
CA ILE A 149 17.55 25.95 7.37
C ILE A 149 19.00 25.48 7.24
N LYS A 150 19.87 25.88 8.17
CA LYS A 150 21.31 25.54 8.10
C LYS A 150 21.53 24.04 8.21
N GLU A 151 20.80 23.36 9.08
CA GLU A 151 20.88 21.91 9.20
C GLU A 151 20.39 21.23 7.90
N LYS A 152 19.27 21.68 7.33
CA LYS A 152 18.73 21.11 6.07
C LYS A 152 19.60 21.38 4.84
N PHE A 153 20.31 22.51 4.76
CA PHE A 153 21.28 22.72 3.69
C PHE A 153 22.57 21.90 3.86
N ARG A 154 22.99 21.68 5.10
CA ARG A 154 24.16 20.83 5.38
C ARG A 154 23.89 19.37 5.07
N GLU A 155 22.64 18.92 5.25
CA GLU A 155 22.20 17.61 4.76
C GLU A 155 22.49 17.51 3.25
N LYS A 156 23.40 16.61 2.87
CA LYS A 156 23.85 16.33 1.49
C LYS A 156 24.82 17.35 0.85
N ASN A 157 25.44 18.25 1.60
CA ASN A 157 26.39 19.27 1.08
C ASN A 157 25.80 20.16 -0.02
N ALA A 158 24.49 20.40 0.00
CA ALA A 158 23.83 21.15 -1.05
C ALA A 158 23.83 22.64 -0.73
N PHE A 159 24.04 23.49 -1.75
CA PHE A 159 23.93 24.94 -1.62
C PHE A 159 24.80 25.59 -0.54
N GLN A 160 25.96 25.01 -0.20
CA GLN A 160 26.95 25.62 0.69
C GLN A 160 27.28 27.06 0.26
N ASN A 161 27.39 27.30 -1.04
CA ASN A 161 27.58 28.63 -1.60
C ASN A 161 26.43 29.60 -1.28
N ALA A 162 25.17 29.14 -1.31
CA ALA A 162 24.03 30.01 -0.96
C ALA A 162 24.02 30.34 0.54
N ILE A 163 24.38 29.38 1.41
CA ILE A 163 24.52 29.63 2.85
C ILE A 163 25.61 30.66 3.13
N ASP A 164 26.74 30.56 2.42
CA ASP A 164 27.93 31.38 2.67
C ASP A 164 27.78 32.82 2.13
N HIS A 165 26.92 33.02 1.13
CA HIS A 165 26.75 34.32 0.46
C HIS A 165 25.41 35.01 0.76
N PHE A 166 24.42 34.31 1.30
CA PHE A 166 23.15 34.90 1.70
C PHE A 166 23.24 35.43 3.15
N ASP A 167 23.11 36.74 3.33
CA ASP A 167 23.06 37.34 4.66
C ASP A 167 21.66 37.18 5.25
N PHE A 168 21.43 36.06 5.93
CA PHE A 168 20.18 35.80 6.64
C PHE A 168 19.92 36.78 7.81
N TYR A 169 20.90 37.63 8.17
CA TYR A 169 20.79 38.60 9.25
C TYR A 169 20.50 40.01 8.74
N ASN A 170 20.66 40.29 7.44
CA ASN A 170 20.36 41.59 6.86
C ASN A 170 19.92 41.50 5.38
N TYR A 171 18.61 41.65 5.14
CA TYR A 171 18.01 41.61 3.81
C TYR A 171 18.47 42.75 2.88
N GLU A 172 18.83 43.91 3.42
CA GLU A 172 19.26 45.07 2.61
C GLU A 172 20.63 44.84 1.96
N ASN A 173 21.45 43.95 2.55
CA ASN A 173 22.73 43.53 1.98
C ASN A 173 22.56 42.57 0.79
N ASN A 174 21.37 42.00 0.61
CA ASN A 174 21.06 40.98 -0.38
C ASN A 174 20.51 41.57 -1.70
N SER A 175 20.88 42.81 -2.04
CA SER A 175 20.27 43.64 -3.11
C SER A 175 20.36 43.11 -4.56
N ASP A 176 20.86 41.90 -4.76
CA ASP A 176 21.09 41.32 -6.08
C ASP A 176 19.97 40.37 -6.48
N TYR A 177 19.45 40.50 -7.70
CA TYR A 177 18.40 39.63 -8.26
C TYR A 177 18.82 38.16 -8.25
N ASP A 178 20.13 37.92 -8.40
CA ASP A 178 20.74 36.60 -8.32
C ASP A 178 20.58 35.95 -6.93
N LEU A 179 20.46 36.75 -5.86
CA LEU A 179 20.28 36.22 -4.50
C LEU A 179 18.86 35.73 -4.25
N GLU A 180 17.82 36.44 -4.71
CA GLU A 180 16.43 35.97 -4.59
C GLU A 180 16.22 34.64 -5.34
N PHE A 181 16.83 34.51 -6.53
CA PHE A 181 16.83 33.27 -7.30
C PHE A 181 17.53 32.13 -6.55
N LEU A 182 18.71 32.40 -5.96
CA LEU A 182 19.45 31.41 -5.20
C LEU A 182 18.68 30.93 -3.96
N ILE A 183 17.97 31.82 -3.25
CA ILE A 183 17.14 31.43 -2.10
C ILE A 183 15.97 30.54 -2.54
N ASP A 184 15.24 30.92 -3.60
CA ASP A 184 14.10 30.13 -4.07
C ASP A 184 14.54 28.72 -4.49
N ASP A 185 15.64 28.61 -5.24
CA ASP A 185 16.19 27.31 -5.65
C ASP A 185 16.62 26.47 -4.44
N ALA A 186 17.28 27.10 -3.48
CA ALA A 186 17.72 26.46 -2.25
C ALA A 186 16.53 25.99 -1.38
N LEU A 187 15.46 26.79 -1.27
CA LEU A 187 14.23 26.39 -0.59
C LEU A 187 13.52 25.24 -1.32
N ARG A 188 13.44 25.27 -2.65
CA ARG A 188 12.89 24.14 -3.43
C ARG A 188 13.66 22.85 -3.20
N PHE A 189 14.99 22.95 -3.09
CA PHE A 189 15.83 21.81 -2.77
C PHE A 189 15.57 21.26 -1.36
N ILE A 190 15.44 22.13 -0.35
CA ILE A 190 15.06 21.71 1.02
C ILE A 190 13.71 20.99 0.98
N LYS A 191 12.72 21.54 0.27
CA LYS A 191 11.42 20.90 0.11
C LYS A 191 11.55 19.49 -0.47
N HIS A 192 12.36 19.35 -1.53
CA HIS A 192 12.60 18.07 -2.16
C HIS A 192 13.27 17.04 -1.23
N ILE A 193 14.21 17.48 -0.37
CA ILE A 193 14.79 16.61 0.67
C ILE A 193 13.70 16.14 1.63
N ILE A 194 12.88 17.06 2.15
CA ILE A 194 11.82 16.73 3.11
C ILE A 194 10.84 15.73 2.49
N GLU A 195 10.43 15.94 1.23
CA GLU A 195 9.57 15.03 0.48
C GLU A 195 10.20 13.66 0.33
N THR A 196 11.46 13.59 -0.13
CA THR A 196 12.17 12.32 -0.37
C THR A 196 12.38 11.52 0.92
N ASP A 197 12.79 12.18 2.01
CA ASP A 197 12.99 11.53 3.30
C ASP A 197 11.66 11.02 3.87
N THR A 198 10.58 11.79 3.67
CA THR A 198 9.23 11.39 4.10
C THR A 198 8.72 10.19 3.29
N GLU A 199 8.90 10.19 1.97
CA GLU A 199 8.55 9.05 1.11
C GLU A 199 9.27 7.77 1.55
N LYS A 200 10.57 7.88 1.84
CA LYS A 200 11.38 6.75 2.29
C LYS A 200 10.92 6.21 3.65
N GLU A 201 10.58 7.10 4.58
CA GLU A 201 10.08 6.70 5.89
C GLU A 201 8.70 6.05 5.82
N VAL A 202 7.81 6.59 4.96
CA VAL A 202 6.52 5.97 4.68
C VAL A 202 6.72 4.59 4.05
N GLU A 203 7.66 4.44 3.13
CA GLU A 203 8.05 3.15 2.56
C GLU A 203 8.49 2.16 3.66
N ASP A 204 9.39 2.58 4.55
CA ASP A 204 9.87 1.76 5.67
C ASP A 204 8.74 1.40 6.63
N TYR A 205 7.86 2.35 6.97
CA TYR A 205 6.69 2.11 7.81
C TYR A 205 5.75 1.08 7.18
N ILE A 206 5.43 1.22 5.89
CA ILE A 206 4.55 0.29 5.17
C ILE A 206 5.18 -1.10 5.10
N ASN A 207 6.47 -1.18 4.77
CA ASN A 207 7.18 -2.47 4.71
C ASN A 207 7.15 -3.20 6.06
N ASN A 208 7.28 -2.47 7.17
CA ASN A 208 7.25 -3.03 8.52
C ASN A 208 5.83 -3.30 9.06
N ASN A 209 4.82 -2.63 8.51
CA ASN A 209 3.43 -2.68 8.98
C ASN A 209 2.46 -3.15 7.89
N ALA A 210 2.93 -3.93 6.91
CA ALA A 210 2.17 -4.35 5.75
C ALA A 210 0.82 -5.00 6.14
N ASP A 211 0.79 -5.82 7.19
CA ASP A 211 -0.43 -6.44 7.68
C ASP A 211 -1.42 -5.44 8.33
N LEU A 212 -0.96 -4.30 8.86
CA LEU A 212 -1.83 -3.24 9.39
C LEU A 212 -2.31 -2.28 8.30
N VAL A 213 -1.46 -2.03 7.31
CA VAL A 213 -1.77 -1.17 6.17
C VAL A 213 -2.73 -1.88 5.21
N PHE A 214 -2.49 -3.17 4.94
CA PHE A 214 -3.19 -3.98 3.95
C PHE A 214 -4.10 -5.07 4.53
N GLY A 215 -3.88 -5.54 5.77
CA GLY A 215 -4.49 -6.76 6.31
C GLY A 215 -5.94 -6.65 6.80
N ASN A 216 -6.65 -5.58 6.47
CA ASN A 216 -8.09 -5.46 6.72
C ASN A 216 -8.87 -4.98 5.49
N ILE A 217 -8.38 -5.26 4.29
CA ILE A 217 -9.17 -5.04 3.09
C ILE A 217 -10.04 -6.28 2.89
N ASN A 218 -11.14 -6.30 3.64
CA ASN A 218 -12.25 -7.16 3.27
C ASN A 218 -12.67 -6.73 1.86
N ASP A 219 -12.59 -7.68 0.91
CA ASP A 219 -13.15 -7.58 -0.44
C ASP A 219 -14.68 -7.60 -0.36
N ASN A 220 -15.22 -6.59 0.33
CA ASN A 220 -16.63 -6.33 0.52
C ASN A 220 -17.17 -5.51 -0.66
N THR A 221 -16.50 -5.53 -1.83
CA THR A 221 -17.02 -4.87 -3.02
C THR A 221 -18.43 -5.38 -3.27
N ILE A 222 -19.38 -4.47 -3.28
CA ILE A 222 -20.81 -4.75 -3.38
C ILE A 222 -21.19 -4.58 -4.83
N LEU A 223 -21.83 -5.59 -5.42
CA LEU A 223 -22.36 -5.54 -6.77
C LEU A 223 -23.85 -5.17 -6.71
N LYS A 224 -24.26 -4.20 -7.53
CA LYS A 224 -25.66 -3.95 -7.87
C LYS A 224 -25.95 -4.65 -9.19
N ILE A 225 -26.94 -5.55 -9.16
CA ILE A 225 -27.25 -6.43 -10.28
C ILE A 225 -28.70 -6.20 -10.70
N ASN A 226 -28.94 -6.07 -12.00
CA ASN A 226 -30.27 -5.86 -12.55
C ASN A 226 -31.08 -7.16 -12.56
N GLN A 227 -32.34 -7.08 -13.01
CA GLN A 227 -33.23 -8.24 -13.04
C GLN A 227 -32.83 -9.30 -14.08
N LEU A 228 -31.99 -8.94 -15.04
CA LEU A 228 -31.43 -9.84 -16.05
C LEU A 228 -30.16 -10.56 -15.56
N GLY A 229 -29.68 -10.24 -14.36
CA GLY A 229 -28.47 -10.83 -13.78
C GLY A 229 -27.18 -10.12 -14.20
N GLU A 230 -27.27 -8.97 -14.86
CA GLU A 230 -26.11 -8.19 -15.30
C GLU A 230 -25.63 -7.26 -14.18
N ILE A 231 -24.31 -7.11 -14.06
CA ILE A 231 -23.69 -6.17 -13.12
C ILE A 231 -23.92 -4.76 -13.64
N VAL A 232 -24.68 -3.97 -12.89
CA VAL A 232 -24.97 -2.55 -13.19
C VAL A 232 -23.83 -1.67 -12.67
N LYS A 233 -23.35 -1.96 -11.45
CA LYS A 233 -22.31 -1.16 -10.81
C LYS A 233 -21.63 -1.92 -9.65
N GLU A 234 -20.40 -1.54 -9.35
CA GLU A 234 -19.63 -1.98 -8.19
C GLU A 234 -19.49 -0.83 -7.18
N TYR A 235 -19.58 -1.14 -5.89
CA TYR A 235 -19.41 -0.18 -4.79
C TYR A 235 -18.37 -0.70 -3.81
N GLN A 236 -17.61 0.22 -3.22
CA GLN A 236 -16.58 -0.09 -2.24
C GLN A 236 -17.10 -0.10 -0.80
N SER A 237 -18.24 0.54 -0.56
CA SER A 237 -18.87 0.56 0.76
C SER A 237 -20.39 0.70 0.67
N LEU A 238 -21.08 0.37 1.76
CA LEU A 238 -22.51 0.67 1.88
C LEU A 238 -22.79 2.18 1.93
N ASN A 239 -21.81 3.01 2.33
CA ASN A 239 -21.97 4.46 2.34
C ASN A 239 -22.04 5.01 0.91
N GLU A 240 -21.19 4.51 0.01
CA GLU A 240 -21.25 4.86 -1.41
C GLU A 240 -22.59 4.46 -2.04
N VAL A 241 -23.13 3.29 -1.66
CA VAL A 241 -24.48 2.87 -2.06
C VAL A 241 -25.53 3.82 -1.51
N CYS A 242 -25.40 4.24 -0.25
CA CYS A 242 -26.31 5.19 0.39
C CYS A 242 -26.31 6.55 -0.31
N GLU A 243 -25.14 7.07 -0.67
CA GLU A 243 -24.96 8.34 -1.38
C GLU A 243 -25.61 8.31 -2.76
N GLU A 244 -25.37 7.26 -3.55
CA GLU A 244 -25.99 7.15 -4.89
C GLU A 244 -27.51 7.02 -4.80
N LEU A 245 -28.00 6.17 -3.90
CA LEU A 245 -29.44 5.93 -3.77
C LEU A 245 -30.16 7.03 -2.98
N ASN A 246 -29.42 8.01 -2.46
CA ASN A 246 -29.90 9.05 -1.56
C ASN A 246 -30.71 8.48 -0.38
N ILE A 247 -30.14 7.48 0.29
CA ILE A 247 -30.73 6.81 1.46
C ILE A 247 -29.86 6.99 2.70
N VAL A 248 -30.51 7.12 3.86
CA VAL A 248 -29.81 7.37 5.13
C VAL A 248 -29.26 6.07 5.75
N ARG A 249 -29.91 4.93 5.50
CA ARG A 249 -29.54 3.64 6.12
C ARG A 249 -29.54 2.50 5.09
N PRO A 250 -28.50 1.65 5.09
CA PRO A 250 -28.37 0.54 4.13
C PRO A 250 -29.05 -0.76 4.60
N ASP A 251 -29.99 -0.73 5.55
CA ASP A 251 -30.49 -1.93 6.23
C ASP A 251 -31.12 -2.95 5.27
N ASN A 252 -31.91 -2.48 4.31
CA ASN A 252 -32.52 -3.35 3.29
C ASN A 252 -31.45 -4.02 2.41
N ILE A 253 -30.39 -3.30 2.03
CA ILE A 253 -29.28 -3.86 1.26
C ILE A 253 -28.51 -4.87 2.12
N ARG A 254 -28.29 -4.59 3.41
CA ARG A 254 -27.67 -5.54 4.36
C ARG A 254 -28.48 -6.82 4.49
N TYR A 255 -29.80 -6.75 4.48
CA TYR A 255 -30.64 -7.94 4.49
C TYR A 255 -30.51 -8.76 3.22
N VAL A 256 -30.36 -8.13 2.06
CA VAL A 256 -30.08 -8.85 0.81
C VAL A 256 -28.71 -9.51 0.82
N LEU A 257 -27.66 -8.78 1.21
CA LEU A 257 -26.29 -9.31 1.32
C LEU A 257 -26.15 -10.48 2.30
N ARG A 258 -27.05 -10.59 3.28
CA ARG A 258 -27.10 -11.69 4.26
C ARG A 258 -28.05 -12.83 3.86
N GLY A 259 -28.65 -12.76 2.67
CA GLY A 259 -29.62 -13.73 2.19
C GLY A 259 -30.98 -13.71 2.92
N ARG A 260 -31.28 -12.67 3.70
CA ARG A 260 -32.57 -12.50 4.40
C ARG A 260 -33.66 -11.91 3.50
N GLN A 261 -33.25 -11.18 2.47
CA GLN A 261 -34.14 -10.60 1.47
C GLN A 261 -33.63 -10.94 0.08
N LYS A 262 -34.54 -11.11 -0.87
CA LYS A 262 -34.19 -11.45 -2.25
C LYS A 262 -33.62 -10.25 -3.01
N MET A 263 -34.15 -9.06 -2.75
CA MET A 263 -33.81 -7.83 -3.47
C MET A 263 -34.09 -6.59 -2.61
N ALA A 264 -33.45 -5.47 -2.94
CA ALA A 264 -33.69 -4.17 -2.33
C ALA A 264 -33.58 -3.08 -3.40
N TYR A 265 -34.43 -2.05 -3.33
CA TYR A 265 -34.44 -0.94 -4.28
C TYR A 265 -34.48 -1.39 -5.76
N ASN A 266 -35.28 -2.41 -6.07
CA ASN A 266 -35.43 -3.00 -7.41
C ASN A 266 -34.16 -3.67 -8.00
N HIS A 267 -33.14 -3.93 -7.19
CA HIS A 267 -31.90 -4.57 -7.60
C HIS A 267 -31.54 -5.76 -6.70
N TYR A 268 -30.77 -6.68 -7.26
CA TYR A 268 -30.06 -7.71 -6.51
C TYR A 268 -28.75 -7.13 -6.00
N TRP A 269 -28.31 -7.62 -4.85
CA TRP A 269 -27.08 -7.17 -4.20
C TRP A 269 -26.28 -8.38 -3.72
N MET A 270 -24.99 -8.39 -3.98
CA MET A 270 -24.09 -9.44 -3.48
C MET A 270 -22.67 -8.93 -3.36
N TYR A 271 -21.85 -9.61 -2.56
CA TYR A 271 -20.42 -9.36 -2.58
C TYR A 271 -19.82 -9.93 -3.88
N LYS A 272 -18.85 -9.21 -4.44
CA LYS A 272 -18.17 -9.60 -5.68
C LYS A 272 -17.58 -11.00 -5.60
N LYS A 273 -16.96 -11.34 -4.45
CA LYS A 273 -16.46 -12.69 -4.18
C LYS A 273 -17.54 -13.78 -4.32
N ASP A 274 -18.74 -13.54 -3.80
CA ASP A 274 -19.83 -14.51 -3.82
C ASP A 274 -20.39 -14.69 -5.25
N TYR A 275 -20.33 -13.63 -6.07
CA TYR A 275 -20.73 -13.68 -7.48
C TYR A 275 -19.76 -14.53 -8.30
N GLU A 276 -18.46 -14.31 -8.14
CA GLU A 276 -17.42 -15.06 -8.85
C GLU A 276 -17.42 -16.55 -8.47
N GLU A 277 -17.67 -16.87 -7.20
CA GLU A 277 -17.82 -18.27 -6.76
C GLU A 277 -19.03 -18.95 -7.42
N LYS A 278 -20.19 -18.27 -7.49
CA LYS A 278 -21.37 -18.79 -8.17
C LYS A 278 -21.16 -18.97 -9.66
N LYS A 279 -20.49 -18.02 -10.32
CA LYS A 279 -20.18 -18.09 -11.75
C LYS A 279 -19.34 -19.31 -12.09
N LYS A 280 -18.29 -19.59 -11.29
CA LYS A 280 -17.45 -20.79 -11.46
C LYS A 280 -18.23 -22.09 -11.32
N HIS A 281 -19.19 -22.14 -10.40
CA HIS A 281 -20.05 -23.32 -10.25
C HIS A 281 -20.97 -23.52 -11.47
N LEU A 282 -21.61 -22.46 -11.94
CA LEU A 282 -22.48 -22.51 -13.12
C LEU A 282 -21.72 -22.91 -14.39
N GLU A 283 -20.49 -22.42 -14.56
CA GLU A 283 -19.64 -22.80 -15.69
C GLU A 283 -19.25 -24.29 -15.61
N LYS A 284 -18.93 -24.83 -14.43
CA LYS A 284 -18.64 -26.27 -14.26
C LYS A 284 -19.84 -27.17 -14.57
N ASP A 285 -21.04 -26.73 -14.24
CA ASP A 285 -22.27 -27.50 -14.51
C ASP A 285 -22.69 -27.46 -15.99
N LEU A 286 -22.19 -26.50 -16.77
CA LEU A 286 -22.44 -26.39 -18.21
C LEU A 286 -21.47 -27.23 -19.07
N PHE A 287 -20.36 -27.68 -18.49
CA PHE A 287 -19.31 -28.47 -19.17
C PHE A 287 -19.18 -29.92 -18.66
N ASN A 288 -20.13 -30.38 -17.85
CA ASN A 288 -20.33 -31.80 -17.47
C ASN A 288 -21.65 -32.30 -18.05
#